data_AF-A0A7U9SFV3-F1
#
_entry.id   AF-A0A7U9SFV3-F1
#
_cell.length_a   1.000
_cell.length_b   1.000
_cell.length_c   1.000
_cell.angle_alpha   90.00
_cell.angle_beta   90.00
_cell.angle_gamma   90.00
#
_symmetry.space_group_name_H-M   'P 1'
#
loop_
_entity.id
_entity.type
_entity.pdbx_description
1 polymer ?
#
loop_
_entity_poly.entity_id
_entity_poly.type
_entity_poly.pdbx_seq_one_letter_code
_entity_poly.pdbx_strand_id
1 'polypeptide(L)' 'MAIHHGGKVGAAGRKLASKSSSKSTKTKAAKTLVNHKITKH' A
#
# COMPACT_ATOMS: atom_id res chain seq x y z
N MET A 1 -18.15 -11.66 -9.38
CA MET A 1 -18.08 -10.48 -8.48
C MET A 1 -16.74 -9.79 -8.70
N ALA A 2 -16.71 -8.50 -9.03
CA ALA A 2 -15.45 -7.79 -9.18
C ALA A 2 -14.87 -7.51 -7.79
N ILE A 3 -13.76 -8.17 -7.43
CA ILE A 3 -13.09 -7.90 -6.17
C ILE A 3 -12.33 -6.58 -6.31
N HIS A 4 -12.84 -5.53 -5.68
CA HIS A 4 -12.17 -4.23 -5.66
C HIS A 4 -10.99 -4.26 -4.68
N HIS A 5 -9.80 -4.48 -5.22
CA HIS A 5 -8.55 -4.56 -4.46
C HIS A 5 -7.99 -3.19 -3.99
N GLY A 6 -8.80 -2.13 -3.95
CA GLY A 6 -8.39 -0.79 -3.53
C GLY A 6 -7.33 -0.12 -4.41
N GLY A 7 -7.15 -0.59 -5.66
CA GLY A 7 -6.19 -0.03 -6.62
C GLY A 7 -4.76 0.08 -6.07
N LYS A 8 -4.10 1.20 -6.37
CA LYS A 8 -2.71 1.47 -5.98
C LYS A 8 -2.50 1.46 -4.46
N VAL A 9 -3.40 2.08 -3.69
CA VAL A 9 -3.30 2.15 -2.21
C VAL A 9 -3.63 0.82 -1.56
N GLY A 10 -4.61 0.09 -2.07
CA GLY A 10 -4.94 -1.26 -1.57
C GLY A 10 -3.81 -2.25 -1.83
N ALA A 11 -3.13 -2.16 -2.97
CA ALA A 11 -1.92 -2.94 -3.24
C ALA A 11 -0.77 -2.62 -2.29
N ALA A 12 -0.57 -1.34 -1.95
CA ALA A 12 0.42 -0.92 -0.96
C ALA A 12 0.08 -1.45 0.44
N GLY A 13 -1.19 -1.37 0.86
CA GLY A 13 -1.66 -1.92 2.13
C GLY A 13 -1.41 -3.42 2.26
N ARG A 14 -1.70 -4.20 1.22
CA ARG A 14 -1.40 -5.65 1.20
C ARG A 14 0.10 -5.95 1.33
N LYS A 15 0.95 -5.19 0.65
CA LYS A 15 2.42 -5.35 0.73
C LYS A 15 2.97 -5.00 2.12
N LEU A 16 2.35 -4.04 2.81
CA LEU A 16 2.69 -3.74 4.20
C LEU A 16 2.28 -4.87 5.17
N ALA A 17 1.07 -5.40 5.00
CA ALA A 17 0.53 -6.46 5.84
C ALA A 17 1.24 -7.82 5.62
N SER A 18 1.85 -8.02 4.45
CA SER A 18 2.56 -9.25 4.12
C SER A 18 3.83 -9.44 4.97
N LYS A 19 3.93 -10.60 5.63
CA LYS A 19 5.07 -10.98 6.48
C LYS A 19 6.34 -11.28 5.69
N SER A 20 6.21 -11.85 4.49
CA SER A 20 7.34 -12.19 3.60
C SER A 20 7.86 -11.01 2.79
N SER A 21 7.20 -9.85 2.84
CA SER A 21 7.65 -8.67 2.11
C SER A 21 8.91 -8.08 2.72
N SER A 22 9.90 -7.81 1.88
CA SER A 22 11.19 -7.23 2.28
C SER A 22 11.04 -5.81 2.85
N LYS A 23 12.00 -5.40 3.68
CA LYS A 23 12.02 -4.09 4.34
C LYS A 23 11.90 -2.94 3.35
N SER A 24 12.61 -3.01 2.22
CA SER A 24 12.54 -2.03 1.13
C SER A 24 11.15 -1.93 0.50
N THR A 25 10.50 -3.07 0.30
CA THR A 25 9.12 -3.15 -0.24
C THR A 25 8.13 -2.51 0.71
N LYS A 26 8.25 -2.79 2.01
CA LYS A 26 7.39 -2.19 3.05
C LYS A 26 7.58 -0.68 3.13
N THR A 27 8.82 -0.19 3.10
CA THR A 27 9.11 1.25 3.09
C THR A 27 8.49 1.95 1.87
N LYS A 28 8.60 1.37 0.67
CA LYS A 28 7.99 1.93 -0.55
C LYS A 28 6.46 1.94 -0.49
N ALA A 29 5.87 0.88 0.05
CA ALA A 29 4.43 0.81 0.28
C ALA A 29 3.96 1.85 1.32
N ALA A 30 4.69 2.02 2.42
CA ALA A 30 4.40 3.06 3.43
C ALA A 30 4.44 4.47 2.83
N LYS A 31 5.48 4.80 2.07
CA LYS A 31 5.57 6.08 1.35
C LYS A 31 4.36 6.31 0.43
N THR A 32 3.88 5.26 -0.24
CA THR A 32 2.70 5.35 -1.11
C THR A 32 1.44 5.70 -0.33
N LEU A 33 1.24 5.11 0.86
CA LEU A 33 0.09 5.42 1.72
C LEU A 33 0.18 6.83 2.32
N VAL A 34 1.37 7.23 2.78
CA VAL A 34 1.61 8.57 3.34
C VAL A 34 1.38 9.65 2.27
N ASN A 35 1.92 9.46 1.07
CA ASN A 35 1.69 10.41 -0.03
C ASN A 35 0.22 10.49 -0.41
N HIS A 36 -0.51 9.37 -0.42
CA HIS A 36 -1.95 9.41 -0.64
C HIS A 36 -2.65 10.22 0.45
N LYS A 37 -2.29 10.02 1.72
CA LYS A 37 -2.84 10.80 2.83
C LYS A 37 -2.59 12.30 2.61
N ILE A 38 -1.34 12.71 2.38
CA ILE A 38 -0.97 14.14 2.20
C ILE A 38 -1.66 14.77 0.98
N THR A 39 -1.85 14.03 -0.11
CA THR A 39 -2.40 14.58 -1.36
C THR A 39 -3.93 14.60 -1.40
N LYS A 40 -4.59 13.82 -0.55
CA LYS A 40 -6.05 13.63 -0.58
C LYS A 40 -6.76 14.06 0.70
N HIS A 41 -6.02 14.33 1.78
CA HIS A 41 -6.51 14.76 3.08
C HIS A 41 -5.55 15.78 3.69
#